data_AF-A0A7D6E0K9-F1
#
_entry.id   AF-A0A7D6E0K9-F1
#
_cell.length_a   1.000
_cell.length_b   1.000
_cell.length_c   1.000
_cell.angle_alpha   90.00
_cell.angle_beta   90.00
_cell.angle_gamma   90.00
#
_symmetry.space_group_name_H-M   'P 1'
#
loop_
_entity.id
_entity.type
_entity.pdbx_description
1 polymer ?
#
loop_
_entity_poly.entity_id
_entity_poly.type
_entity_poly.pdbx_seq_one_letter_code
_entity_poly.pdbx_strand_id
1 'polypeptide(L)'
;MTITTTAVLTDDDIEHAILNALAATNEELVSWAALRRHLPGSYWAKAGALDRLWIDGKVYVVRVRGRNYVGLGDELDAQMAAKAKAEGRVRELTIL
;
A
#
# COMPACT_ATOMS: atom_id res chain seq x y z
N MET A 1 -18.38 20.47 -28.25
CA MET A 1 -19.01 19.71 -27.15
C MET A 1 -18.01 18.65 -26.73
N THR A 2 -17.28 18.90 -25.64
CA THR A 2 -16.19 18.03 -25.18
C THR A 2 -16.76 17.10 -24.12
N ILE A 3 -16.80 15.80 -24.41
CA ILE A 3 -17.26 14.79 -23.45
C ILE A 3 -16.07 14.48 -22.54
N THR A 4 -16.13 14.93 -21.29
CA THR A 4 -15.13 14.57 -20.27
C THR A 4 -15.49 13.17 -19.76
N THR A 5 -14.76 12.15 -20.21
CA THR A 5 -14.85 10.80 -19.65
C THR A 5 -14.18 10.81 -18.28
N THR A 6 -14.97 10.75 -17.21
CA THR A 6 -14.46 10.50 -15.85
C THR A 6 -13.94 9.06 -15.81
N ALA A 7 -12.62 8.89 -15.84
CA ALA A 7 -12.01 7.58 -15.67
C ALA A 7 -12.36 7.01 -14.28
N VAL A 8 -12.85 5.76 -14.26
CA VAL A 8 -13.11 5.04 -13.01
C VAL A 8 -11.75 4.64 -12.44
N LEU A 9 -11.43 5.12 -11.24
CA LEU A 9 -10.20 4.77 -10.54
C LEU A 9 -10.25 3.28 -10.14
N THR A 10 -9.30 2.49 -10.61
CA THR A 10 -9.20 1.06 -10.30
C THR A 10 -8.38 0.83 -9.03
N ASP A 11 -8.47 -0.38 -8.49
CA ASP A 11 -7.63 -0.81 -7.37
C ASP A 11 -6.14 -0.77 -7.72
N ASP A 12 -5.78 -1.20 -8.93
CA ASP A 12 -4.41 -1.18 -9.45
C ASP A 12 -3.87 0.26 -9.57
N ASP A 13 -4.73 1.23 -9.94
CA ASP A 13 -4.33 2.64 -9.99
C ASP A 13 -3.94 3.18 -8.60
N ILE A 14 -4.66 2.77 -7.56
CA ILE A 14 -4.36 3.18 -6.18
C ILE A 14 -3.08 2.50 -5.70
N GLU A 15 -2.88 1.22 -6.01
CA GLU A 15 -1.65 0.49 -5.69
C GLU A 15 -0.43 1.14 -6.36
N HIS A 16 -0.51 1.44 -7.64
CA HIS A 16 0.55 2.17 -8.36
C HIS A 16 0.79 3.56 -7.76
N ALA A 17 -0.27 4.28 -7.36
CA ALA A 17 -0.11 5.57 -6.70
C ALA A 17 0.61 5.46 -5.34
N ILE A 18 0.34 4.41 -4.55
CA ILE A 18 1.04 4.14 -3.29
C ILE A 18 2.53 3.90 -3.54
N LEU A 19 2.87 2.99 -4.46
CA LEU A 19 4.25 2.63 -4.76
C LEU A 19 5.04 3.83 -5.29
N ASN A 20 4.46 4.61 -6.21
CA ASN A 20 5.09 5.81 -6.74
C ASN A 20 5.28 6.88 -5.66
N ALA A 21 4.30 7.08 -4.78
CA ALA A 21 4.40 8.05 -3.70
C ALA A 21 5.49 7.66 -2.70
N LEU A 22 5.64 6.38 -2.36
CA LEU A 22 6.73 5.89 -1.51
C LEU A 22 8.09 6.10 -2.20
N ALA A 23 8.25 5.67 -3.45
CA ALA A 23 9.49 5.83 -4.21
C ALA A 23 9.92 7.31 -4.33
N ALA A 24 8.96 8.23 -4.49
CA ALA A 24 9.24 9.66 -4.61
C ALA A 24 9.78 10.31 -3.32
N THR A 25 9.50 9.74 -2.14
CA THR A 25 10.00 10.29 -0.87
C THR A 25 11.50 10.05 -0.67
N ASN A 26 12.03 8.97 -1.26
CA ASN A 26 13.39 8.49 -0.99
C ASN A 26 13.66 8.27 0.51
N GLU A 27 12.61 8.09 1.31
CA GLU A 27 12.66 7.75 2.73
C GLU A 27 12.43 6.24 2.90
N GLU A 28 13.09 5.63 3.88
CA GLU A 28 12.90 4.21 4.19
C GLU A 28 11.49 3.93 4.73
N LEU A 29 10.94 4.86 5.54
CA LEU A 29 9.65 4.71 6.22
C LEU A 29 8.86 6.02 6.22
N VAL A 30 7.67 5.98 5.65
CA VAL A 30 6.77 7.13 5.53
C VAL A 30 5.53 6.92 6.38
N SER A 31 5.07 7.96 7.07
CA SER A 31 3.82 7.89 7.83
C SER A 31 2.63 7.61 6.89
N TRP A 32 1.88 6.54 7.14
CA TRP A 32 0.70 6.21 6.33
C TRP A 32 -0.33 7.34 6.33
N ALA A 33 -0.53 7.97 7.48
CA ALA A 33 -1.48 9.06 7.63
C ALA A 33 -1.09 10.30 6.81
N ALA A 34 0.21 10.55 6.62
CA ALA A 34 0.71 11.61 5.75
C ALA A 34 0.57 11.22 4.27
N LEU A 35 1.08 10.04 3.90
CA LEU A 35 1.07 9.52 2.52
C LEU A 35 -0.36 9.50 1.93
N ARG A 36 -1.33 8.93 2.67
CA ARG A 36 -2.70 8.71 2.19
C ARG A 36 -3.50 9.98 1.87
N ARG A 37 -3.05 11.15 2.34
CA ARG A 37 -3.67 12.45 2.03
C ARG A 37 -3.45 12.86 0.57
N HIS A 38 -2.38 12.35 -0.04
CA HIS A 38 -1.99 12.68 -1.41
C HIS A 38 -2.40 11.60 -2.43
N LEU A 39 -2.91 10.47 -1.96
CA LEU A 39 -3.35 9.37 -2.82
C LEU A 39 -4.77 9.60 -3.36
N PRO A 40 -5.09 9.09 -4.56
CA PRO A 40 -6.45 9.10 -5.08
C PRO A 40 -7.34 8.08 -4.34
N GLY A 41 -8.67 8.24 -4.42
CA GLY A 41 -9.64 7.31 -3.87
C GLY A 41 -10.11 7.59 -2.43
N SER A 42 -11.06 6.77 -1.97
CA SER A 42 -11.61 6.84 -0.61
C SER A 42 -10.63 6.29 0.42
N TYR A 43 -10.88 6.54 1.71
CA TYR A 43 -10.07 5.97 2.80
C TYR A 43 -10.02 4.43 2.71
N TRP A 44 -11.17 3.78 2.54
CA TRP A 44 -11.28 2.33 2.49
C TRP A 44 -10.62 1.74 1.24
N ALA A 45 -10.73 2.39 0.09
CA ALA A 45 -10.05 1.95 -1.13
C ALA A 45 -8.52 1.99 -0.96
N LYS A 46 -8.00 3.06 -0.36
CA LYS A 46 -6.56 3.18 -0.03
C LYS A 46 -6.11 2.12 0.97
N ALA A 47 -6.92 1.86 2.00
CA ALA A 47 -6.61 0.85 3.01
C ALA A 47 -6.58 -0.56 2.39
N GLY A 48 -7.56 -0.90 1.55
CA GLY A 48 -7.59 -2.18 0.84
C GLY A 48 -6.43 -2.35 -0.14
N ALA A 49 -6.07 -1.31 -0.88
CA ALA A 49 -4.88 -1.32 -1.75
C ALA A 49 -3.58 -1.52 -0.95
N LEU A 50 -3.44 -0.85 0.20
CA LEU A 50 -2.28 -1.04 1.07
C LEU A 50 -2.23 -2.47 1.64
N ASP A 51 -3.36 -3.03 2.04
CA ASP A 51 -3.44 -4.42 2.53
C ASP A 51 -3.00 -5.43 1.46
N ARG A 52 -3.49 -5.29 0.22
CA ARG A 52 -3.07 -6.15 -0.90
C ARG A 52 -1.58 -6.05 -1.19
N LEU A 53 -1.04 -4.83 -1.26
CA LEU A 53 0.41 -4.62 -1.45
C LEU A 53 1.24 -5.28 -0.34
N TRP A 54 0.75 -5.24 0.91
CA TRP A 54 1.43 -5.86 2.03
C TRP A 54 1.32 -7.38 2.01
N ILE A 55 0.15 -7.93 1.67
CA ILE A 55 -0.06 -9.37 1.46
C ILE A 55 0.87 -9.91 0.37
N ASP A 56 1.12 -9.12 -0.67
CA ASP A 56 2.02 -9.46 -1.77
C ASP A 56 3.50 -9.16 -1.47
N GLY A 57 3.82 -8.60 -0.30
CA GLY A 57 5.19 -8.25 0.09
C GLY A 57 5.81 -7.10 -0.70
N LYS A 58 5.01 -6.32 -1.44
CA LYS A 58 5.46 -5.13 -2.20
C LYS A 58 5.73 -3.93 -1.29
N VAL A 59 5.16 -3.94 -0.10
CA VAL A 59 5.39 -2.95 0.95
C VAL A 59 5.47 -3.66 2.28
N TYR A 60 6.15 -3.05 3.24
CA TYR A 60 6.12 -3.47 4.64
C TYR A 60 5.54 -2.36 5.51
N VAL A 61 4.94 -2.75 6.63
CA VAL A 61 4.28 -1.83 7.58
C VAL A 61 4.82 -2.07 8.97
N VAL A 62 5.22 -0.99 9.65
CA VAL A 62 5.66 -1.02 11.05
C VAL A 62 4.83 -0.06 11.89
N ARG A 63 4.55 -0.43 13.14
CA ARG A 63 3.82 0.41 14.09
C ARG A 63 4.79 1.02 15.10
N VAL A 64 4.94 2.33 15.09
CA VAL A 64 5.81 3.09 16.00
C VAL A 64 4.96 4.04 16.83
N ARG A 65 4.95 3.85 18.16
CA ARG A 65 4.15 4.67 19.10
C ARG A 65 2.68 4.85 18.67
N GLY A 66 2.05 3.77 18.22
CA GLY A 66 0.65 3.76 17.79
C GLY A 66 0.39 4.32 16.39
N ARG A 67 1.43 4.66 15.62
CA ARG A 67 1.31 5.16 14.24
C ARG A 67 1.88 4.15 13.26
N ASN A 68 1.18 3.94 12.15
CA ASN A 68 1.64 3.06 11.08
C ASN A 68 2.55 3.83 10.11
N TYR A 69 3.71 3.25 9.83
CA TYR A 69 4.66 3.69 8.83
C TYR A 69 4.79 2.60 7.77
N VAL A 70 5.01 3.02 6.53
CA VAL A 70 5.06 2.14 5.36
C VAL A 70 6.35 2.40 4.61
N GLY A 71 7.00 1.33 4.16
CA GLY A 71 8.16 1.37 3.28
C GLY A 71 7.97 0.45 2.07
N LEU A 72 8.81 0.63 1.05
CA LEU A 72 8.85 -0.29 -0.09
C LEU A 72 9.44 -1.63 0.36
N GLY A 73 8.76 -2.73 0.01
CA GLY A 73 9.28 -4.07 0.26
C GLY A 73 10.43 -4.39 -0.68
N ASP A 74 11.36 -5.22 -0.21
CA ASP A 74 12.43 -5.76 -1.04
C ASP A 74 12.13 -7.18 -1.54
N GLU A 75 13.12 -7.79 -2.18
CA GLU A 75 12.97 -9.17 -2.69
C GLU A 75 12.74 -10.19 -1.56
N LEU A 76 13.33 -9.97 -0.38
CA LEU A 76 13.16 -10.85 0.76
C LEU A 76 11.73 -10.73 1.31
N ASP A 77 11.16 -9.53 1.38
CA ASP A 77 9.76 -9.31 1.76
C ASP A 77 8.80 -10.06 0.83
N ALA A 78 9.01 -9.96 -0.49
CA ALA A 78 8.23 -10.68 -1.49
C ALA A 78 8.35 -12.21 -1.33
N GLN A 79 9.55 -12.73 -1.06
CA GLN A 79 9.76 -14.17 -0.81
C GLN A 79 9.06 -14.64 0.48
N MET A 80 9.11 -13.84 1.55
CA MET A 80 8.41 -14.14 2.80
C MET A 80 6.89 -14.15 2.62
N ALA A 81 6.35 -13.19 1.87
CA ALA A 81 4.93 -13.12 1.52
C ALA A 81 4.49 -14.35 0.71
N ALA A 82 5.24 -14.70 -0.35
CA ALA A 82 4.98 -15.89 -1.16
C ALA A 82 5.00 -17.17 -0.34
N LYS A 83 5.97 -17.32 0.58
CA LYS A 83 6.04 -18.45 1.51
C LYS A 83 4.83 -18.50 2.45
N ALA A 84 4.46 -17.38 3.07
CA ALA A 84 3.32 -17.31 3.97
C ALA A 84 2.01 -17.69 3.26
N LYS A 85 1.83 -17.26 2.00
CA LYS A 85 0.70 -17.62 1.15
C LYS A 85 0.66 -19.12 0.84
N ALA A 86 1.81 -19.71 0.48
CA ALA A 86 1.92 -21.15 0.23
C ALA A 86 1.59 -22.00 1.49
N GLU A 87 1.87 -21.47 2.68
CA GLU A 87 1.58 -22.10 3.97
C GLU A 87 0.15 -21.83 4.48
N GLY A 88 -0.67 -21.06 3.76
CA GLY A 88 -2.01 -20.66 4.19
C GLY A 88 -2.03 -19.69 5.38
N ARG A 89 -0.89 -19.07 5.72
CA ARG A 89 -0.72 -18.10 6.81
C ARG A 89 -0.93 -16.68 6.31
N VAL A 90 -2.10 -16.40 5.74
CA VAL A 90 -2.43 -15.04 5.31
C VAL A 90 -2.42 -14.15 6.55
N ARG A 91 -1.46 -13.22 6.59
CA ARG A 91 -1.38 -12.24 7.67
C ARG A 91 -2.49 -11.21 7.42
N GLU A 92 -3.11 -10.71 8.48
CA GLU A 92 -4.09 -9.63 8.38
C GLU A 92 -3.42 -8.33 8.82
N LEU A 93 -3.52 -7.27 8.00
CA LEU A 93 -2.97 -5.97 8.35
C LEU A 93 -4.01 -5.14 9.09
N THR A 94 -3.87 -5.01 10.41
CA THR A 94 -4.74 -4.12 11.18
C THR A 94 -4.28 -2.67 11.06
N ILE A 95 -4.84 -1.92 10.10
CA ILE A 95 -4.61 -0.47 9.95
C ILE A 95 -5.72 0.32 10.67
N LEU A 96 -5.52 0.55 11.96
CA LEU A 96 -6.34 1.48 12.78
C LEU A 96 -5.58 2.78 13.04
#